data_AF-A0A963GQ44-F1
#
_entry.id   AF-A0A963GQ44-F1
#
_cell.length_a   1.000
_cell.length_b   1.000
_cell.length_c   1.000
_cell.angle_alpha   90.00
_cell.angle_beta   90.00
_cell.angle_gamma   90.00
#
_symmetry.space_group_name_H-M   'P 1'
#
loop_
_entity.id
_entity.type
_entity.pdbx_description
1 polymer ?
#
loop_
_entity_poly.entity_id
_entity_poly.type
_entity_poly.pdbx_seq_one_letter_code
_entity_poly.pdbx_strand_id
1 'polypeptide(L)'
;MLPLKHRSCPFSIHRQIMMIALTPALVVTGLLVFMVYQGNFQHNRQLLEQHGQFLATQLAGALEYALVTGALEQLPAIVEATIQPATAILGTPVRGVTVTDPDRRVLYQRPPVDPMQPA
;
A
#
# COMPACT_ATOMS: atom_id res chain seq x y z
N MET A 1 -17.52 66.24 5.59
CA MET A 1 -17.27 65.26 4.51
C MET A 1 -15.79 64.89 4.53
N LEU A 2 -15.42 63.74 5.10
CA LEU A 2 -14.03 63.26 5.11
C LEU A 2 -13.74 62.50 3.81
N PRO A 3 -12.69 62.83 3.05
CA PRO A 3 -12.32 62.04 1.89
C PRO A 3 -11.61 60.75 2.34
N LEU A 4 -12.17 59.61 1.94
CA LEU A 4 -11.55 58.29 2.07
C LEU A 4 -10.27 58.26 1.23
N LYS A 5 -9.12 58.38 1.90
CA LYS A 5 -7.80 58.24 1.31
C LYS A 5 -7.57 56.77 0.96
N HIS A 6 -7.92 56.40 -0.28
CA HIS A 6 -7.63 55.09 -0.83
C HIS A 6 -6.11 54.95 -1.03
N ARG A 7 -5.41 54.36 -0.05
CA ARG A 7 -4.02 53.93 -0.23
C ARG A 7 -4.02 52.68 -1.09
N SER A 8 -4.00 52.86 -2.40
CA SER A 8 -3.66 51.79 -3.34
C SER A 8 -2.17 51.49 -3.20
N CYS A 9 -1.83 50.42 -2.46
CA CYS A 9 -0.50 49.83 -2.54
C CYS A 9 -0.34 49.16 -3.93
N PRO A 10 0.59 49.60 -4.79
CA PRO A 10 0.78 49.04 -6.14
C PRO A 10 1.25 47.58 -6.14
N PHE A 11 1.69 47.07 -5.00
CA PHE A 11 2.08 45.67 -4.80
C PHE A 11 0.89 44.68 -4.81
N SER A 12 -0.35 45.19 -4.73
CA SER A 12 -1.56 44.37 -4.60
C SER A 12 -2.14 43.93 -5.94
N ILE A 13 -2.14 44.78 -6.97
CA ILE A 13 -2.82 44.52 -8.25
C ILE A 13 -2.04 43.50 -9.09
N HIS A 14 -0.71 43.62 -9.14
CA HIS A 14 0.13 42.68 -9.88
C HIS A 14 0.04 41.26 -9.29
N ARG A 15 0.03 41.14 -7.95
CA ARG A 15 -0.27 39.87 -7.26
C ARG A 15 -1.70 39.38 -7.51
N GLN A 16 -2.69 40.26 -7.60
CA GLN A 16 -4.08 39.90 -7.92
C GLN A 16 -4.20 39.33 -9.33
N ILE A 17 -3.58 39.97 -10.32
CA ILE A 17 -3.56 39.49 -11.71
C ILE A 17 -2.80 38.14 -11.78
N MET A 18 -1.67 38.03 -11.08
CA MET A 18 -0.91 36.79 -11.00
C MET A 18 -1.73 35.66 -10.33
N MET A 19 -2.51 35.95 -9.29
CA MET A 19 -3.41 34.97 -8.66
C MET A 19 -4.54 34.54 -9.60
N ILE A 20 -5.20 35.48 -10.30
CA ILE A 20 -6.27 35.13 -11.26
C ILE A 20 -5.73 34.27 -12.41
N ALA A 21 -4.49 34.49 -12.83
CA ALA A 21 -3.84 33.70 -13.87
C ALA A 21 -3.29 32.35 -13.36
N LEU A 22 -2.76 32.31 -12.13
CA LEU A 22 -2.05 31.14 -11.56
C LEU A 22 -2.98 30.17 -10.85
N THR A 23 -4.04 30.66 -10.19
CA THR A 23 -5.00 29.82 -9.46
C THR A 23 -5.65 28.75 -10.35
N PRO A 24 -6.13 29.04 -11.57
CA PRO A 24 -6.71 28.01 -12.43
C PRO A 24 -5.70 26.92 -12.80
N ALA A 25 -4.46 27.31 -13.09
CA ALA A 25 -3.39 26.37 -13.41
C ALA A 25 -3.10 25.44 -12.21
N LEU A 26 -2.97 26.00 -11.00
CA LEU A 26 -2.75 25.22 -9.78
C LEU A 26 -3.93 24.28 -9.45
N VAL A 27 -5.17 24.71 -9.68
CA VAL A 27 -6.36 23.87 -9.48
C VAL A 27 -6.35 22.69 -10.44
N VAL A 28 -6.10 22.93 -11.73
CA VAL A 28 -6.04 21.85 -12.73
C VAL A 28 -4.88 20.90 -12.45
N THR A 29 -3.68 21.42 -12.15
CA THR A 29 -2.53 20.59 -11.78
C THR A 29 -2.83 19.77 -10.53
N GLY A 30 -3.41 20.37 -9.48
CA GLY A 30 -3.80 19.66 -8.27
C GLY A 30 -4.82 18.55 -8.54
N LEU A 31 -5.83 18.83 -9.36
CA LEU A 31 -6.85 17.84 -9.75
C LEU A 31 -6.23 16.67 -10.54
N LEU A 32 -5.33 16.96 -11.48
CA LEU A 32 -4.63 15.94 -12.25
C LEU A 32 -3.74 15.07 -11.36
N VAL A 33 -2.95 15.70 -10.47
CA VAL A 33 -2.12 14.97 -9.49
C VAL A 33 -2.98 14.09 -8.60
N PHE A 34 -4.12 14.61 -8.11
CA PHE A 34 -5.06 13.86 -7.30
C PHE A 34 -5.64 12.65 -8.03
N MET A 35 -6.09 12.84 -9.28
CA MET A 35 -6.65 11.76 -10.09
C MET A 35 -5.61 10.66 -10.39
N VAL A 36 -4.40 11.05 -10.78
CA VAL A 36 -3.29 10.12 -11.01
C VAL A 36 -2.93 9.36 -9.73
N TYR A 37 -2.91 10.06 -8.59
CA TYR A 37 -2.63 9.44 -7.30
C TYR A 37 -3.67 8.38 -6.95
N GLN A 38 -4.97 8.68 -7.12
CA GLN A 38 -6.02 7.70 -6.88
C GLN A 38 -5.91 6.48 -7.80
N GLY A 39 -5.68 6.70 -9.10
CA GLY A 39 -5.50 5.62 -10.07
C GLY A 39 -4.31 4.72 -9.72
N ASN A 40 -3.17 5.32 -9.40
CA ASN A 40 -1.97 4.58 -8.99
C ASN A 40 -2.17 3.81 -7.68
N PHE A 41 -2.90 4.36 -6.72
CA PHE A 41 -3.19 3.66 -5.47
C PHE A 41 -4.05 2.42 -5.69
N GLN A 42 -5.12 2.55 -6.47
CA GLN A 42 -6.00 1.42 -6.81
C GLN A 42 -5.23 0.35 -7.59
N HIS A 43 -4.44 0.77 -8.58
CA HIS A 43 -3.64 -0.16 -9.37
C HIS A 43 -2.60 -0.92 -8.54
N ASN A 44 -1.86 -0.22 -7.66
CA ASN A 44 -0.89 -0.86 -6.77
C ASN A 44 -1.57 -1.82 -5.78
N ARG A 45 -2.77 -1.49 -5.27
CA ARG A 45 -3.53 -2.41 -4.43
C ARG A 45 -3.93 -3.68 -5.17
N GLN A 46 -4.44 -3.54 -6.39
CA GLN A 46 -4.83 -4.68 -7.20
C GLN A 46 -3.64 -5.59 -7.52
N LEU A 47 -2.48 -5.01 -7.88
CA LEU A 47 -1.26 -5.77 -8.08
C LEU A 47 -0.80 -6.49 -6.81
N LEU A 48 -0.88 -5.81 -5.65
CA LEU A 48 -0.53 -6.42 -4.37
C LEU A 48 -1.43 -7.60 -4.01
N GLU A 49 -2.75 -7.47 -4.23
CA GLU A 49 -3.70 -8.57 -4.01
C GLU A 49 -3.45 -9.74 -4.97
N GLN A 50 -3.22 -9.46 -6.25
CA GLN A 50 -2.90 -10.49 -7.25
C GLN A 50 -1.61 -11.23 -6.91
N HIS A 51 -0.55 -10.50 -6.56
CA HIS A 51 0.72 -11.08 -6.14
C HIS A 51 0.57 -11.90 -4.86
N GLY A 52 -0.16 -11.37 -3.87
CA GLY A 52 -0.44 -12.06 -2.62
C GLY A 52 -1.23 -13.36 -2.82
N GLN A 53 -2.21 -13.36 -3.71
CA GLN A 53 -3.01 -14.55 -4.01
C GLN A 53 -2.22 -15.60 -4.78
N PHE A 54 -1.39 -15.19 -5.73
CA PHE A 54 -0.47 -16.10 -6.43
C PHE A 54 0.52 -16.75 -5.45
N LEU A 55 1.14 -15.94 -4.59
CA LEU A 55 1.99 -16.40 -3.50
C LEU A 55 1.27 -17.39 -2.59
N ALA A 56 0.06 -17.06 -2.12
CA ALA A 56 -0.73 -17.92 -1.25
C ALA A 56 -1.07 -19.26 -1.92
N THR A 57 -1.35 -19.25 -3.22
CA THR A 57 -1.66 -20.46 -3.99
C THR A 57 -0.43 -21.37 -4.13
N GLN A 58 0.73 -20.80 -4.45
CA GLN A 58 1.98 -21.56 -4.51
C GLN A 58 2.38 -22.11 -3.14
N LEU A 59 2.23 -21.30 -2.09
CA LEU A 59 2.48 -21.71 -0.72
C LEU A 59 1.55 -22.86 -0.31
N ALA A 60 0.26 -22.78 -0.65
CA ALA A 60 -0.70 -23.83 -0.35
C ALA A 60 -0.30 -25.16 -1.01
N GLY A 61 0.09 -25.15 -2.28
CA GLY A 61 0.57 -26.35 -2.98
C GLY A 61 1.86 -26.92 -2.38
N ALA A 62 2.80 -26.06 -1.99
CA ALA A 62 4.05 -26.50 -1.35
C ALA A 62 3.82 -27.09 0.06
N LEU A 63 2.80 -26.59 0.75
CA LEU A 63 2.45 -26.99 2.11
C LEU A 63 1.53 -28.22 2.18
N GLU A 64 0.79 -28.55 1.12
CA GLU A 64 -0.18 -29.65 1.07
C GLU A 64 0.41 -30.96 1.61
N TYR A 65 1.59 -31.36 1.12
CA TYR A 65 2.25 -32.59 1.57
C TYR A 65 2.65 -32.53 3.05
N ALA A 66 3.19 -31.41 3.51
CA ALA A 66 3.61 -31.23 4.91
C ALA A 66 2.42 -31.24 5.87
N LEU A 67 1.28 -30.65 5.49
CA LEU A 67 0.06 -30.69 6.30
C LEU A 67 -0.56 -32.08 6.31
N VAL A 68 -0.65 -32.76 5.17
CA VAL A 68 -1.23 -34.12 5.07
C VAL A 68 -0.42 -35.14 5.87
N THR A 69 0.90 -35.01 5.89
CA THR A 69 1.79 -35.91 6.65
C THR A 69 1.96 -35.51 8.12
N GLY A 70 1.39 -34.37 8.55
CA GLY A 70 1.58 -33.83 9.89
C GLY A 70 3.00 -33.35 10.18
N ALA A 71 3.82 -33.14 9.15
CA ALA A 71 5.22 -32.72 9.25
C ALA A 71 5.34 -31.21 9.55
N LEU A 72 4.78 -30.78 10.69
CA LEU A 72 4.64 -29.37 11.03
C LEU A 72 5.99 -28.64 11.18
N GLU A 73 7.03 -29.37 11.59
CA GLU A 73 8.41 -28.89 11.72
C GLU A 73 9.02 -28.40 10.39
N GLN A 74 8.46 -28.82 9.25
CA GLN A 74 8.95 -28.46 7.92
C GLN A 74 8.29 -27.18 7.38
N LEU A 75 7.18 -26.71 7.98
CA LEU A 75 6.50 -25.49 7.54
C LEU A 75 7.42 -24.27 7.46
N PRO A 76 8.28 -23.97 8.46
CA PRO A 76 9.14 -22.80 8.41
C PRO A 76 10.09 -22.83 7.21
N ALA A 77 10.65 -24.01 6.90
CA ALA A 77 11.58 -24.19 5.79
C ALA A 77 10.88 -24.04 4.42
N ILE A 78 9.70 -24.64 4.27
CA ILE A 78 8.91 -24.54 3.03
C ILE A 78 8.44 -23.10 2.80
N VAL A 79 7.96 -22.44 3.86
CA VAL A 79 7.51 -21.05 3.81
C VAL A 79 8.67 -20.14 3.42
N GLU A 80 9.87 -20.30 4.00
CA GLU A 80 11.02 -19.47 3.64
C GLU A 80 11.48 -19.70 2.20
N ALA A 81 11.53 -20.97 1.77
CA ALA A 81 11.87 -21.33 0.39
C ALA A 81 10.89 -20.73 -0.63
N THR A 82 9.64 -20.50 -0.26
CA THR A 82 8.62 -19.92 -1.14
C THR A 82 8.62 -18.39 -1.11
N ILE A 83 8.78 -17.78 0.08
CA ILE A 83 8.75 -16.32 0.25
C ILE A 83 10.01 -15.65 -0.29
N GLN A 84 11.19 -16.26 -0.11
CA GLN A 84 12.46 -15.60 -0.39
C GLN A 84 12.67 -15.30 -1.89
N PRO A 85 12.41 -16.24 -2.82
CA PRO A 85 12.45 -15.95 -4.25
C PRO A 85 11.34 -14.97 -4.65
N ALA A 86 10.14 -15.13 -4.08
CA ALA A 86 9.01 -14.28 -4.42
C ALA A 86 9.23 -12.82 -3.99
N THR A 87 9.87 -12.58 -2.85
CA THR A 87 10.26 -11.24 -2.39
C THR A 87 11.26 -10.59 -3.35
N ALA A 88 12.22 -11.37 -3.86
CA ALA A 88 13.21 -10.90 -4.81
C ALA A 88 12.59 -10.59 -6.19
N ILE A 89 11.61 -11.39 -6.64
CA ILE A 89 10.99 -11.26 -7.96
C ILE A 89 9.88 -10.19 -7.97
N LEU A 90 9.03 -10.16 -6.94
CA LEU A 90 7.84 -9.30 -6.89
C LEU A 90 8.17 -7.87 -6.42
N GLY A 91 9.42 -7.61 -6.00
CA GLY A 91 9.88 -6.30 -5.52
C GLY A 91 9.12 -5.76 -4.30
N THR A 92 8.26 -6.59 -3.70
CA THR A 92 7.36 -6.25 -2.61
C THR A 92 7.63 -7.20 -1.44
N PRO A 93 8.09 -6.69 -0.28
CA PRO A 93 8.42 -7.54 0.85
C PRO A 93 7.15 -8.16 1.44
N VAL A 94 7.15 -9.48 1.62
CA VAL A 94 6.08 -10.17 2.34
C VAL A 94 6.14 -9.78 3.82
N ARG A 95 5.09 -9.13 4.31
CA ARG A 95 5.02 -8.68 5.71
C ARG A 95 4.76 -9.81 6.70
N GLY A 96 3.98 -10.80 6.30
CA GLY A 96 3.66 -11.94 7.14
C GLY A 96 2.93 -13.05 6.40
N VAL A 97 2.99 -14.24 6.97
CA VAL A 97 2.32 -15.45 6.49
C VAL A 97 1.71 -16.16 7.67
N THR A 98 0.44 -16.53 7.54
CA THR A 98 -0.30 -17.30 8.55
C THR A 98 -0.87 -18.54 7.86
N VAL A 99 -0.60 -19.70 8.43
CA VAL A 99 -1.17 -20.98 8.01
C VAL A 99 -2.16 -21.41 9.08
N THR A 100 -3.40 -21.67 8.67
CA THR A 100 -4.49 -22.05 9.58
C THR A 100 -5.11 -23.37 9.16
N ASP A 101 -5.58 -24.12 10.15
CA ASP A 101 -6.44 -25.30 9.98
C ASP A 101 -7.87 -24.89 9.55
N PRO A 102 -8.73 -25.81 9.06
CA PRO A 102 -10.13 -25.50 8.75
C PRO A 102 -10.91 -24.90 9.93
N ASP A 103 -10.55 -25.25 11.17
CA ASP A 103 -11.11 -24.68 12.40
C ASP A 103 -10.57 -23.27 12.72
N ARG A 104 -9.84 -22.64 11.80
CA ARG A 104 -9.13 -21.35 11.97
C ARG A 104 -8.08 -21.34 13.07
N ARG A 105 -7.62 -22.50 13.51
CA ARG A 105 -6.49 -22.62 14.43
C ARG A 105 -5.21 -22.29 13.69
N VAL A 106 -4.40 -21.39 14.24
CA VAL A 106 -3.10 -21.03 13.66
C VAL A 106 -2.13 -22.20 13.86
N LEU A 107 -1.68 -22.77 12.74
CA LEU A 107 -0.68 -23.84 12.71
C LEU A 107 0.74 -23.25 12.61
N TYR A 108 0.87 -22.12 11.91
CA TYR A 108 2.13 -21.39 11.76
C TYR A 108 1.86 -19.92 11.49
N GLN A 109 2.69 -19.02 12.05
CA GLN A 109 2.61 -17.59 11.82
C GLN A 109 4.01 -16.97 11.77
N ARG A 110 4.21 -16.06 10.81
CA ARG A 110 5.39 -15.20 10.72
C ARG A 110 4.96 -13.76 10.42
N PRO A 111 5.51 -12.74 11.10
CA PRO A 111 6.25 -12.85 12.36
C PRO A 111 5.40 -13.47 13.48
N PRO A 112 6.01 -14.13 14.49
CA PRO A 112 5.28 -14.83 15.56
C PRO A 112 4.43 -13.93 16.47
N VAL A 113 4.51 -12.61 16.31
CA VAL A 113 3.65 -11.61 16.96
C VAL A 113 3.05 -10.75 15.85
N ASP A 114 1.73 -10.61 15.83
CA ASP A 114 1.05 -9.65 14.96
C ASP A 114 1.43 -8.22 15.40
N PRO A 115 2.10 -7.41 14.55
CA PRO A 115 2.42 -6.02 14.91
C PRO A 115 1.18 -5.14 15.12
N MET A 116 -0.03 -5.63 14.85
CA MET A 116 -1.30 -4.94 15.13
C MET A 116 -2.01 -5.37 16.43
N GLN A 117 -1.47 -6.32 17.21
CA GLN A 117 -2.00 -6.63 18.54
C GLN A 117 -1.35 -5.71 19.61
N PRO A 118 -2.12 -4.83 20.29
CA PRO A 118 -1.60 -4.10 21.44
C PRO A 118 -1.27 -5.07 22.58
N ALA A 119 -0.13 -4.82 23.24
CA ALA A 119 0.35 -5.56 24.41
C ALA A 119 -0.57 -5.42 25.63
#